data_AF-R9GPP1-F1
#
_entry.id   AF-R9GPP1-F1
#
_cell.length_a   1.000
_cell.length_b   1.000
_cell.length_c   1.000
_cell.angle_alpha   90.00
_cell.angle_beta   90.00
_cell.angle_gamma   90.00
#
_symmetry.space_group_name_H-M   'P 1'
#
loop_
_entity.id
_entity.type
_entity.pdbx_description
1 polymer ?
#
loop_
_entity_poly.entity_id
_entity_poly.type
_entity_poly.pdbx_seq_one_letter_code
_entity_poly.pdbx_strand_id
1 'polypeptide(L)'
;MKNVFVDTNILIDLLADRPPFSKFAIEIFNLAEKKQVRLFTSSHSYATTHYLLKKHVGEKELRELLYSLLDFIDLISIDKSIIKKSLLSNHKDFEDAIQIFAANSIVGMDFIITRNLKDFKNAGIIVLPPDEVIQFL
;
A
#
# COMPACT_ATOMS: atom_id res chain seq x y z
N MET A 1 4.75 2.15 -17.92
CA MET A 1 4.94 1.61 -16.57
C MET A 1 3.73 2.00 -15.74
N LYS A 2 3.10 1.05 -15.07
CA LYS A 2 1.90 1.29 -14.26
C LYS A 2 2.29 1.90 -12.91
N ASN A 3 1.48 2.83 -12.41
CA ASN A 3 1.60 3.40 -11.06
C ASN A 3 0.58 2.74 -10.15
N VAL A 4 1.03 2.17 -9.05
CA VAL A 4 0.18 1.32 -8.22
C VAL A 4 0.33 1.67 -6.75
N PHE A 5 -0.80 1.97 -6.10
CA PHE A 5 -0.85 2.17 -4.66
C PHE A 5 -1.00 0.83 -3.95
N VAL A 6 -0.20 0.61 -2.92
CA VAL A 6 -0.12 -0.62 -2.13
C VAL A 6 -0.69 -0.34 -0.74
N ASP A 7 -1.79 -1.03 -0.40
CA ASP A 7 -2.42 -1.01 0.92
C ASP A 7 -1.46 -1.51 2.02
N THR A 8 -1.60 -0.97 3.23
CA THR A 8 -0.91 -1.41 4.46
C THR A 8 -0.90 -2.93 4.62
N ASN A 9 -2.02 -3.60 4.34
CA ASN A 9 -2.11 -5.05 4.47
C ASN A 9 -1.16 -5.81 3.54
N ILE A 10 -0.89 -5.29 2.34
CA ILE A 10 0.01 -5.92 1.37
C ILE A 10 1.46 -5.76 1.81
N LEU A 11 1.83 -4.62 2.41
CA LEU A 11 3.16 -4.43 3.01
C LEU A 11 3.38 -5.43 4.16
N ILE A 12 2.37 -5.63 4.99
CA ILE A 12 2.40 -6.63 6.08
C ILE A 12 2.53 -8.04 5.51
N ASP A 13 1.77 -8.39 4.46
CA ASP A 13 1.82 -9.71 3.85
C ASP A 13 3.23 -10.02 3.28
N LEU A 14 3.90 -9.01 2.71
CA LEU A 14 5.28 -9.12 2.24
C LEU A 14 6.26 -9.32 3.41
N LEU A 15 6.24 -8.42 4.39
CA LEU A 15 7.26 -8.35 5.44
C LEU A 15 7.12 -9.45 6.50
N ALA A 16 5.91 -9.95 6.74
CA ALA A 16 5.64 -11.00 7.71
C ALA A 16 5.45 -12.39 7.08
N ASP A 17 5.69 -12.52 5.76
CA ASP A 17 5.47 -13.74 4.98
C ASP A 17 4.13 -14.44 5.33
N ARG A 18 3.01 -13.71 5.23
CA ARG A 18 1.69 -14.21 5.64
C ARG A 18 1.03 -15.06 4.53
N PRO A 19 0.99 -16.40 4.63
CA PRO A 19 0.40 -17.22 3.58
C PRO A 19 -1.14 -17.17 3.67
N PRO A 20 -1.86 -17.33 2.54
CA PRO A 20 -1.36 -17.54 1.17
C PRO A 20 -1.06 -16.22 0.42
N PHE A 21 -1.11 -15.07 1.09
CA PHE A 21 -1.08 -13.74 0.44
C PHE A 21 0.33 -13.27 0.10
N SER A 22 1.33 -13.68 0.89
CA SER A 22 2.73 -13.28 0.70
C SER A 22 3.26 -13.57 -0.70
N LYS A 23 2.84 -14.68 -1.34
CA LYS A 23 3.28 -15.03 -2.70
C LYS A 23 2.96 -13.93 -3.73
N PHE A 24 1.78 -13.32 -3.64
CA PHE A 24 1.36 -12.29 -4.59
C PHE A 24 2.05 -10.96 -4.29
N ALA A 25 2.22 -10.63 -3.00
CA ALA A 25 3.00 -9.46 -2.59
C ALA A 25 4.45 -9.56 -3.10
N ILE A 26 5.11 -10.72 -2.92
CA ILE A 26 6.45 -10.98 -3.44
C ILE A 26 6.50 -10.79 -4.96
N GLU A 27 5.53 -11.33 -5.70
CA GLU A 27 5.48 -11.17 -7.16
C GLU A 27 5.35 -9.70 -7.60
N ILE A 28 4.47 -8.93 -6.96
CA ILE A 28 4.29 -7.50 -7.22
C ILE A 28 5.60 -6.72 -6.97
N PHE A 29 6.29 -6.99 -5.87
CA PHE A 29 7.56 -6.32 -5.54
C PHE A 29 8.72 -6.76 -6.45
N ASN A 30 8.73 -8.01 -6.91
CA ASN A 30 9.68 -8.47 -7.93
C ASN A 30 9.50 -7.74 -9.27
N LEU A 31 8.26 -7.42 -9.66
CA LEU A 31 7.99 -6.60 -10.84
C LEU A 31 8.51 -5.17 -10.66
N ALA A 32 8.43 -4.62 -9.45
CA ALA A 32 8.97 -3.30 -9.11
C ALA A 32 10.50 -3.28 -9.18
N GLU A 33 11.17 -4.30 -8.63
CA GLU A 33 12.62 -4.50 -8.75
C GLU A 33 13.08 -4.54 -10.22
N LYS A 34 12.31 -5.23 -11.08
CA LYS A 34 12.54 -5.29 -12.53
C LYS A 34 12.15 -4.01 -13.27
N LYS A 35 11.70 -2.96 -12.58
CA LYS A 35 11.24 -1.67 -13.12
C LYS A 35 10.09 -1.82 -14.13
N GLN A 36 9.19 -2.79 -13.91
CA GLN A 36 8.01 -3.03 -14.74
C GLN A 36 6.77 -2.29 -14.20
N VAL A 37 6.74 -2.09 -12.88
CA VAL A 37 5.71 -1.33 -12.15
C VAL A 37 6.36 -0.31 -11.22
N ARG A 38 5.68 0.80 -10.95
CA ARG A 38 6.05 1.76 -9.92
C ARG A 38 5.08 1.63 -8.75
N LEU A 39 5.60 1.26 -7.58
CA LEU A 39 4.79 1.10 -6.39
C LEU A 39 4.80 2.37 -5.54
N PHE A 40 3.66 2.66 -4.94
CA PHE A 40 3.46 3.76 -4.01
C PHE A 40 2.76 3.24 -2.75
N THR A 41 3.03 3.83 -1.60
CA THR A 41 2.19 3.71 -0.41
C THR A 41 2.17 5.03 0.33
N SER A 42 1.33 5.17 1.37
CA SER A 42 1.34 6.38 2.18
C SER A 42 2.37 6.32 3.30
N SER A 43 2.92 7.48 3.69
CA SER A 43 3.78 7.58 4.87
C SER A 43 3.08 7.11 6.14
N HIS A 44 1.75 7.21 6.20
CA HIS A 44 0.93 6.71 7.30
C HIS A 44 0.87 5.18 7.30
N SER A 45 0.52 4.55 6.18
CA SER A 45 0.52 3.09 5.99
C SER A 45 1.87 2.48 6.35
N TYR A 46 2.95 3.16 5.98
CA TYR A 46 4.31 2.73 6.27
C TYR A 46 4.62 2.74 7.79
N ALA A 47 4.22 3.81 8.50
CA ALA A 47 4.34 3.88 9.95
C ALA A 47 3.41 2.87 10.67
N THR A 48 2.20 2.66 10.15
CA THR A 48 1.24 1.67 10.65
C THR A 48 1.78 0.25 10.49
N THR A 49 2.45 -0.04 9.38
CA THR A 49 3.13 -1.32 9.13
C THR A 49 4.17 -1.60 10.21
N HIS A 50 5.04 -0.63 10.54
CA HIS A 50 5.98 -0.75 11.68
C HIS A 50 5.24 -1.02 12.99
N TYR A 51 4.21 -0.22 13.28
CA TYR A 51 3.45 -0.33 14.53
C TYR A 51 2.81 -1.71 14.72
N LEU A 52 2.33 -2.33 13.64
CA LEU A 52 1.70 -3.65 13.67
C LEU A 52 2.73 -4.79 13.76
N LEU A 53 3.84 -4.67 13.02
CA LEU A 53 4.86 -5.72 12.96
C LEU A 53 5.82 -5.76 14.15
N LYS A 54 6.01 -4.66 14.87
CA LYS A 54 6.92 -4.62 16.05
C LYS A 54 6.52 -5.57 17.18
N LYS A 55 5.29 -6.09 17.16
CA LYS A 55 4.82 -7.12 18.11
C LYS A 55 5.33 -8.52 17.77
N HIS A 56 5.82 -8.72 16.55
CA HIS A 56 6.18 -10.02 15.98
C HIS A 56 7.64 -10.08 15.51
N VAL A 57 8.22 -8.94 15.11
CA VAL A 57 9.59 -8.81 14.60
C VAL A 57 10.40 -7.92 15.54
N GLY A 58 11.68 -8.24 15.75
CA GLY A 58 12.57 -7.43 16.58
C GLY A 58 12.77 -6.03 15.99
N GLU A 59 12.79 -4.99 16.84
CA GLU A 59 12.83 -3.58 16.39
C GLU A 59 13.96 -3.26 15.41
N LYS A 60 15.16 -3.81 15.65
CA LYS A 60 16.32 -3.60 14.76
C LYS A 60 16.07 -4.21 13.37
N GLU A 61 15.68 -5.49 13.35
CA GLU A 61 15.38 -6.23 12.12
C GLU A 61 14.23 -5.56 11.35
N LEU A 62 13.16 -5.15 12.03
CA LEU A 62 12.03 -4.50 11.40
C LEU A 62 12.41 -3.17 10.74
N ARG A 63 13.29 -2.38 11.37
CA ARG A 63 13.79 -1.13 10.77
C ARG A 63 14.67 -1.39 9.56
N GLU A 64 15.51 -2.42 9.60
CA GLU A 64 16.36 -2.82 8.47
C GLU A 64 15.51 -3.31 7.27
N LEU A 65 14.47 -4.09 7.55
CA LEU A 65 13.50 -4.54 6.54
C LEU A 65 12.75 -3.36 5.90
N LEU A 66 12.22 -2.45 6.71
CA LEU A 66 11.56 -1.25 6.20
C LEU A 66 12.56 -0.41 5.40
N TYR A 67 13.73 -0.10 5.94
CA TYR A 67 14.73 0.69 5.21
C TYR A 67 15.03 0.13 3.82
N SER A 68 15.20 -1.20 3.70
CA SER A 68 15.43 -1.88 2.42
C SER A 68 14.21 -1.81 1.49
N LEU A 69 12.99 -1.81 2.03
CA LEU A 69 11.76 -1.71 1.25
C LEU A 69 11.64 -0.39 0.47
N LEU A 70 12.26 0.69 0.97
CA LEU A 70 12.23 2.01 0.32
C LEU A 70 12.86 2.03 -1.08
N ASP A 71 13.72 1.06 -1.40
CA ASP A 71 14.31 0.95 -2.74
C ASP A 71 13.28 0.52 -3.81
N PHE A 72 12.14 -0.04 -3.39
CA PHE A 72 11.12 -0.63 -4.26
C PHE A 72 9.78 0.12 -4.24
N ILE A 73 9.58 1.05 -3.30
CA ILE A 73 8.30 1.74 -3.11
C ILE A 73 8.47 3.22 -2.80
N ASP A 74 7.68 4.05 -3.48
CA ASP A 74 7.63 5.49 -3.22
C ASP A 74 6.64 5.81 -2.08
N LEU A 75 7.01 6.77 -1.23
CA LEU A 75 6.15 7.25 -0.14
C LEU A 75 5.39 8.53 -0.53
N ILE A 76 4.06 8.45 -0.43
CA ILE A 76 3.17 9.60 -0.54
C ILE A 76 3.05 10.25 0.83
N SER A 77 3.46 11.51 0.95
CA SER A 77 3.36 12.27 2.19
C SER A 77 1.90 12.60 2.52
N ILE A 78 1.47 12.27 3.74
CA ILE A 78 0.14 12.66 4.22
C ILE A 78 0.16 14.08 4.77
N ASP A 79 -0.55 14.98 4.10
CA ASP A 79 -0.66 16.38 4.47
C ASP A 79 -2.03 16.73 5.09
N LYS A 80 -2.19 17.99 5.51
CA LYS A 80 -3.44 18.50 6.07
C LYS A 80 -4.61 18.41 5.09
N SER A 81 -4.37 18.49 3.78
CA SER A 81 -5.41 18.43 2.75
C SER A 81 -5.98 17.02 2.67
N ILE A 82 -5.12 16.01 2.62
CA ILE A 82 -5.52 14.59 2.63
C ILE A 82 -6.31 14.27 3.90
N ILE A 83 -5.82 14.69 5.07
CA ILE A 83 -6.52 14.48 6.35
C ILE A 83 -7.91 15.12 6.34
N LYS A 84 -8.04 16.37 5.88
CA LYS A 84 -9.34 17.05 5.79
C LYS A 84 -10.32 16.32 4.89
N LYS A 85 -9.87 15.88 3.70
CA LYS A 85 -10.71 15.13 2.76
C LYS A 85 -11.14 13.79 3.37
N SER A 86 -10.22 13.10 4.04
CA SER A 86 -10.49 11.82 4.70
C SER A 86 -11.55 11.96 5.79
N LEU A 87 -11.44 12.98 6.65
CA LEU A 87 -12.40 13.27 7.73
C LEU A 87 -13.79 13.65 7.23
N LEU A 88 -13.89 14.27 6.05
CA LEU A 88 -15.16 14.67 5.45
C LEU A 88 -15.77 13.58 4.55
N SER A 89 -15.07 12.46 4.37
CA SER A 89 -15.53 11.39 3.51
C SER A 89 -16.55 10.48 4.19
N ASN A 90 -17.29 9.72 3.36
CA ASN A 90 -18.21 8.69 3.84
C ASN A 90 -17.57 7.30 3.93
N HIS A 91 -16.24 7.20 3.81
CA HIS A 91 -15.53 5.95 4.04
C HIS A 91 -15.63 5.58 5.51
N LYS A 92 -15.98 4.31 5.79
CA LYS A 92 -16.23 3.85 7.16
C LYS A 92 -14.94 3.79 7.99
N ASP A 93 -13.86 3.31 7.37
CA ASP A 93 -12.55 3.24 7.99
C ASP A 93 -11.73 4.49 7.63
N PHE A 94 -11.14 5.10 8.64
CA PHE A 94 -10.39 6.35 8.47
C PHE A 94 -9.00 6.14 7.87
N GLU A 95 -8.36 5.00 8.15
CA GLU A 95 -7.08 4.64 7.51
C GLU A 95 -7.31 4.46 6.02
N ASP A 96 -8.32 3.68 5.63
CA ASP A 96 -8.66 3.47 4.22
C ASP A 96 -9.00 4.78 3.50
N ALA A 97 -9.72 5.69 4.17
CA ALA A 97 -9.96 7.03 3.63
C ALA A 97 -8.64 7.77 3.33
N ILE A 98 -7.70 7.79 4.28
CA ILE A 98 -6.37 8.41 4.09
C ILE A 98 -5.65 7.77 2.90
N GLN A 99 -5.64 6.45 2.81
CA GLN A 99 -4.99 5.71 1.73
C GLN A 99 -5.60 6.07 0.36
N ILE A 100 -6.93 6.10 0.26
CA ILE A 100 -7.66 6.48 -0.97
C ILE A 100 -7.33 7.90 -1.40
N PHE A 101 -7.38 8.88 -0.48
CA PHE A 101 -7.07 10.26 -0.82
C PHE A 101 -5.58 10.48 -1.10
N ALA A 102 -4.69 9.70 -0.50
CA ALA A 102 -3.27 9.67 -0.85
C ALA A 102 -3.07 9.15 -2.27
N ALA A 103 -3.66 8.01 -2.64
CA ALA A 103 -3.58 7.46 -3.98
C ALA A 103 -4.11 8.45 -5.04
N ASN A 104 -5.25 9.10 -4.79
CA ASN A 104 -5.83 10.12 -5.67
C ASN A 104 -5.03 11.42 -5.75
N SER A 105 -4.07 11.66 -4.84
CA SER A 105 -3.21 12.83 -4.91
C SER A 105 -2.12 12.72 -5.99
N ILE A 106 -1.85 11.49 -6.46
CA ILE A 106 -0.86 11.21 -7.49
C ILE A 106 -1.54 11.18 -8.85
N VAL A 107 -1.11 12.07 -9.75
CA VAL A 107 -1.59 12.08 -11.14
C VAL A 107 -1.15 10.81 -11.85
N GLY A 108 -2.11 10.12 -12.47
CA GLY A 108 -1.84 8.90 -13.22
C GLY A 108 -1.65 7.66 -12.35
N MET A 109 -2.22 7.62 -11.14
CA MET A 109 -2.37 6.38 -10.39
C MET A 109 -3.31 5.42 -11.13
N ASP A 110 -2.83 4.24 -11.53
CA ASP A 110 -3.62 3.27 -12.31
C ASP A 110 -4.48 2.40 -11.39
N PHE A 111 -3.89 1.89 -10.31
CA PHE A 111 -4.52 0.88 -9.45
C PHE A 111 -4.28 1.15 -7.96
N ILE A 112 -5.22 0.70 -7.13
CA ILE A 112 -5.02 0.45 -5.70
C ILE A 112 -5.08 -1.06 -5.49
N ILE A 113 -4.05 -1.64 -4.87
CA ILE A 113 -4.03 -3.05 -4.48
C ILE A 113 -4.40 -3.17 -3.01
N THR A 114 -5.43 -3.95 -2.71
CA THR A 114 -5.88 -4.25 -1.33
C THR A 114 -6.57 -5.60 -1.26
N ARG A 115 -6.61 -6.21 -0.08
CA ARG A 115 -7.49 -7.35 0.22
C ARG A 115 -8.89 -6.93 0.69
N ASN A 116 -9.08 -5.65 0.98
CA ASN A 116 -10.30 -5.09 1.57
C ASN A 116 -11.16 -4.36 0.52
N LEU A 117 -11.45 -5.02 -0.60
CA LEU A 117 -12.16 -4.39 -1.75
C LEU A 117 -13.45 -3.65 -1.38
N LYS A 118 -14.16 -4.10 -0.33
CA LYS A 118 -15.43 -3.50 0.11
C LYS A 118 -15.24 -2.11 0.73
N ASP A 119 -14.11 -1.86 1.37
CA ASP A 119 -13.83 -0.62 2.09
C ASP A 119 -13.29 0.47 1.15
N PHE A 120 -12.73 0.05 0.02
CA PHE A 120 -12.26 0.89 -1.08
C PHE A 120 -13.32 1.18 -2.16
N LYS A 121 -14.60 0.90 -1.86
CA LYS A 121 -15.69 1.30 -2.76
C LYS A 121 -15.69 2.81 -2.94
N ASN A 122 -15.96 3.27 -4.17
CA ASN A 122 -15.93 4.69 -4.55
C ASN A 122 -14.55 5.36 -4.39
N ALA A 123 -13.46 4.60 -4.42
CA ALA A 123 -12.10 5.16 -4.35
C ALA A 123 -11.73 6.08 -5.53
N GLY A 124 -12.50 6.10 -6.63
CA GLY A 124 -12.20 6.90 -7.82
C GLY A 124 -11.04 6.38 -8.67
N ILE A 125 -10.32 5.37 -8.18
CA ILE A 125 -9.26 4.62 -8.87
C ILE A 125 -9.70 3.15 -8.94
N ILE A 126 -9.24 2.41 -9.95
CA ILE A 126 -9.51 0.98 -10.08
C ILE A 126 -8.86 0.25 -8.88
N VAL A 127 -9.64 -0.58 -8.20
CA VAL A 127 -9.19 -1.33 -7.02
C VAL A 127 -9.17 -2.81 -7.38
N LEU A 128 -8.04 -3.48 -7.16
CA LEU A 128 -7.85 -4.89 -7.50
C LEU A 128 -7.28 -5.67 -6.30
N PRO A 129 -7.65 -6.94 -6.14
CA PRO A 129 -6.94 -7.82 -5.22
C PRO A 129 -5.55 -8.19 -5.78
N PRO A 130 -4.60 -8.58 -4.91
CA PRO A 130 -3.21 -8.78 -5.31
C PRO A 130 -2.98 -9.92 -6.31
N ASP A 131 -3.89 -10.89 -6.37
CA ASP A 131 -3.85 -12.01 -7.32
C ASP A 131 -4.33 -11.63 -8.73
N GLU A 132 -5.26 -10.68 -8.83
CA GLU A 132 -5.78 -10.21 -10.11
C GLU A 132 -4.88 -9.15 -10.74
N VAL A 133 -4.32 -8.23 -9.92
CA VAL A 133 -3.55 -7.09 -10.43
C VAL A 133 -2.35 -7.52 -11.29
N ILE A 134 -1.73 -8.66 -10.97
CA ILE A 134 -0.56 -9.21 -11.68
C ILE A 134 -0.83 -9.40 -13.18
N GLN A 135 -2.08 -9.68 -13.57
CA GLN A 135 -2.44 -9.84 -14.99
C GLN A 135 -2.40 -8.51 -15.77
N PHE A 136 -2.32 -7.38 -15.07
CA PHE A 136 -2.33 -6.03 -15.61
C PHE A 136 -1.00 -5.28 -15.43
N LEU A 137 0.00 -5.88 -14.76
CA LEU A 137 1.34 -5.33 -14.52
C LEU A 137 2.36 -5.91 -15.50
#